data_AF-A0A2J6RW12-F1
#
_entry.id   AF-A0A2J6RW12-F1
#
_cell.length_a   1.000
_cell.length_b   1.000
_cell.length_c   1.000
_cell.angle_alpha   90.00
_cell.angle_beta   90.00
_cell.angle_gamma   90.00
#
_symmetry.space_group_name_H-M   'P 1'
#
loop_
_entity.id
_entity.type
_entity.pdbx_description
1 polymer ?
#
loop_
_entity_poly.entity_id
_entity_poly.type
_entity_poly.pdbx_seq_one_letter_code
_entity_poly.pdbx_strand_id
1 'polypeptide(L)'
;MSDCSESTPKLEIDHPFMLIRSTVVREGLLAFLTSQQRRPEGAASSVGTTSTSTAASRDSGKKPSRKRIRKRRTASEGSKESGEDDGAPEKRRRASKRTTGNQLSFACPFAKKDPLKYRCCYSYTLNRVRDVKQHLSRHHQLPIYCPRCMVIFETEDERDEHQRSIVCSVQDSVRHDGLTRAQKAQLSERVSSTMTVEDQWFAIFDILFPG
;
A
#
# COMPACT_ATOMS: atom_id res chain seq x y z
N MET A 1 18.20 -9.08 -0.55
CA MET A 1 16.96 -8.76 -1.30
C MET A 1 16.10 -10.01 -1.33
N SER A 2 14.77 -9.92 -1.20
CA SER A 2 13.92 -11.12 -1.14
C SER A 2 13.63 -11.60 -2.57
N ASP A 3 14.30 -12.66 -3.00
CA ASP A 3 14.01 -13.35 -4.25
C ASP A 3 12.64 -14.06 -4.13
N CYS A 4 11.56 -13.33 -4.41
CA CYS A 4 10.21 -13.87 -4.45
C CYS A 4 9.83 -14.43 -5.84
N SER A 5 10.82 -14.78 -6.66
CA SER A 5 10.59 -15.23 -8.04
C SER A 5 11.06 -16.66 -8.24
N GLU A 6 10.77 -17.56 -7.29
CA GLU A 6 10.82 -18.98 -7.58
C GLU A 6 9.72 -19.29 -8.60
N SER A 7 10.12 -19.84 -9.75
CA SER A 7 9.21 -20.24 -10.81
C SER A 7 8.20 -21.23 -10.23
N THR A 8 6.92 -20.85 -10.18
CA THR A 8 5.85 -21.80 -9.80
C THR A 8 5.97 -23.03 -10.70
N PRO A 9 6.30 -24.21 -10.18
CA PRO A 9 6.40 -25.40 -11.00
C PRO A 9 5.02 -25.65 -11.62
N LYS A 10 5.00 -25.93 -12.93
CA LYS A 10 3.76 -26.32 -13.59
C LYS A 10 3.30 -27.62 -12.95
N LEU A 11 2.07 -27.64 -12.45
CA LEU A 11 1.46 -28.87 -11.96
C LEU A 11 1.40 -29.87 -13.13
N GLU A 12 2.06 -31.01 -12.97
CA GLU A 12 2.01 -32.11 -13.93
C GLU A 12 0.56 -32.63 -14.05
N ILE A 13 0.24 -33.21 -15.21
CA ILE A 13 -1.12 -33.64 -15.55
C ILE A 13 -1.64 -34.70 -14.56
N ASP A 14 -0.72 -35.49 -14.00
CA ASP A 14 -1.03 -36.57 -13.04
C ASP A 14 -1.06 -36.09 -11.58
N HIS A 15 -0.91 -34.79 -11.33
CA HIS A 15 -0.94 -34.26 -9.98
C HIS A 15 -2.30 -34.52 -9.31
N PRO A 16 -2.36 -35.04 -8.07
CA PRO A 16 -3.63 -35.40 -7.38
C PRO A 16 -4.66 -34.26 -7.32
N PHE A 17 -4.20 -33.01 -7.34
CA PHE A 17 -5.06 -31.82 -7.46
C PHE A 17 -5.97 -31.85 -8.71
N MET A 18 -5.52 -32.44 -9.83
CA MET A 18 -6.31 -32.50 -11.07
C MET A 18 -7.59 -33.33 -10.90
N LEU A 19 -7.58 -34.35 -10.03
CA LEU A 19 -8.75 -35.17 -9.70
C LEU A 19 -9.85 -34.36 -8.98
N ILE A 20 -9.46 -33.38 -8.17
CA ILE A 20 -10.39 -32.55 -7.40
C ILE A 20 -10.60 -31.15 -8.00
N ARG A 21 -9.85 -30.81 -9.06
CA ARG A 21 -9.83 -29.47 -9.65
C ARG A 21 -11.23 -29.00 -10.07
N SER A 22 -12.00 -29.87 -10.72
CA SER A 22 -13.35 -29.55 -11.18
C SER A 22 -14.30 -29.26 -10.01
N THR A 23 -14.20 -30.04 -8.93
CA THR A 23 -14.96 -29.84 -7.70
C THR A 23 -14.57 -28.53 -7.01
N VAL A 24 -13.28 -28.28 -6.81
CA VAL A 24 -12.78 -27.04 -6.18
C VAL A 24 -13.23 -25.81 -6.96
N VAL A 25 -13.13 -25.83 -8.30
CA VAL A 25 -13.58 -24.72 -9.14
C VAL A 25 -15.09 -24.54 -9.05
N ARG A 26 -15.88 -25.62 -9.13
CA ARG A 26 -17.35 -25.56 -9.03
C ARG A 26 -17.79 -24.96 -7.69
N GLU A 27 -17.28 -25.48 -6.58
CA GLU A 27 -17.64 -25.01 -5.24
C GLU A 27 -17.20 -23.56 -5.03
N GLY A 28 -16.01 -23.18 -5.52
CA GLY A 28 -15.54 -21.80 -5.51
C GLY A 28 -16.46 -20.85 -6.28
N LEU A 29 -16.94 -21.25 -7.46
CA LEU A 29 -17.89 -20.46 -8.26
C LEU A 29 -19.26 -20.35 -7.57
N LEU A 30 -19.79 -21.44 -7.03
CA LEU A 30 -21.06 -21.44 -6.28
C LEU A 30 -21.00 -20.53 -5.06
N ALA A 31 -19.91 -20.59 -4.29
CA ALA A 31 -19.68 -19.71 -3.15
C ALA A 31 -19.57 -18.24 -3.56
N PHE A 32 -18.90 -17.95 -4.68
CA PHE A 32 -18.78 -16.60 -5.22
C PHE A 32 -20.14 -16.03 -5.65
N LEU A 33 -20.95 -16.79 -6.39
CA LEU A 33 -22.31 -16.37 -6.78
C LEU A 33 -23.19 -16.10 -5.56
N THR A 34 -23.14 -16.98 -4.57
CA THR A 34 -23.87 -16.81 -3.30
C THR A 34 -23.40 -15.56 -2.53
N SER A 35 -22.13 -15.19 -2.65
CA SER A 35 -21.58 -13.96 -2.05
C SER A 35 -22.09 -12.70 -2.76
N GLN A 36 -22.18 -12.73 -4.09
CA GLN A 36 -22.70 -11.59 -4.86
C GLN A 36 -24.17 -11.30 -4.54
N GLN A 37 -24.99 -12.34 -4.35
CA GLN A 37 -26.40 -12.19 -3.96
C GLN A 37 -26.60 -11.54 -2.57
N ARG A 38 -25.58 -11.61 -1.70
CA ARG A 38 -25.62 -11.06 -0.34
C ARG A 38 -25.09 -9.62 -0.23
N ARG A 39 -24.65 -9.02 -1.33
CA ARG A 39 -24.29 -7.59 -1.33
C ARG A 39 -25.58 -6.77 -1.28
N PRO A 40 -25.76 -5.87 -0.29
CA PRO A 40 -26.92 -4.98 -0.28
C PRO A 40 -26.89 -4.06 -1.50
N GLU A 41 -28.02 -3.99 -2.20
CA GLU A 41 -28.25 -3.10 -3.34
C GLU A 41 -28.11 -1.63 -2.89
N GLY A 42 -26.92 -1.07 -3.02
CA GLY A 42 -26.66 0.33 -2.68
C GLY A 42 -25.51 0.99 -3.44
N ALA A 43 -24.88 0.27 -4.36
CA ALA A 43 -23.83 0.81 -5.21
C ALA A 43 -24.19 0.58 -6.68
N ALA A 44 -25.26 1.24 -7.13
CA ALA A 44 -25.47 1.47 -8.55
C ALA A 44 -24.38 2.46 -9.00
N SER A 45 -23.44 1.98 -9.82
CA SER A 45 -22.51 2.81 -10.57
C SER A 45 -23.29 3.82 -11.40
N SER A 46 -23.27 5.08 -11.01
CA SER A 46 -23.72 6.17 -11.88
C SER A 46 -22.67 6.39 -12.96
N VAL A 47 -22.94 5.88 -14.15
CA VAL A 47 -22.35 6.36 -15.39
C VAL A 47 -22.81 7.82 -15.55
N GLY A 48 -21.93 8.75 -15.20
CA GLY A 48 -22.17 10.19 -15.34
C GLY A 48 -21.69 10.68 -16.70
N THR A 49 -22.62 10.74 -17.65
CA THR A 49 -22.50 11.48 -18.90
C THR A 49 -22.39 12.97 -18.59
N THR A 50 -21.26 13.61 -18.89
CA THR A 50 -21.09 15.06 -18.73
C THR A 50 -21.61 15.77 -19.98
N SER A 51 -22.75 16.45 -19.85
CA SER A 51 -23.17 17.50 -20.77
C SER A 51 -23.37 18.82 -20.02
N THR A 52 -22.89 19.85 -20.70
CA THR A 52 -22.67 21.24 -20.33
C THR A 52 -23.96 21.99 -19.99
N SER A 53 -23.93 22.87 -18.99
CA SER A 53 -24.61 24.18 -19.08
C SER A 53 -24.15 25.15 -17.99
N THR A 54 -23.99 26.38 -18.44
CA THR A 54 -23.57 27.61 -17.78
C THR A 54 -24.69 28.28 -16.99
N ALA A 55 -24.38 28.94 -15.87
CA ALA A 55 -24.85 30.30 -15.55
C ALA A 55 -24.25 30.82 -14.23
N ALA A 56 -23.83 32.08 -14.25
CA ALA A 56 -23.30 32.83 -13.11
C ALA A 56 -24.34 33.82 -12.57
N SER A 57 -24.42 34.01 -11.24
CA SER A 57 -24.29 35.32 -10.56
C SER A 57 -24.84 35.34 -9.12
N ARG A 58 -23.96 35.78 -8.19
CA ARG A 58 -24.10 36.79 -7.11
C ARG A 58 -25.33 36.76 -6.18
N ASP A 59 -25.10 36.71 -4.86
CA ASP A 59 -25.12 37.90 -3.97
C ASP A 59 -24.79 37.54 -2.50
N SER A 60 -24.57 38.55 -1.69
CA SER A 60 -23.78 38.68 -0.47
C SER A 60 -24.63 38.66 0.80
N GLY A 61 -24.08 38.21 1.94
CA GLY A 61 -24.76 38.35 3.24
C GLY A 61 -23.86 38.06 4.44
N LYS A 62 -23.76 39.04 5.35
CA LYS A 62 -22.82 39.13 6.49
C LYS A 62 -23.21 38.26 7.72
N LYS A 63 -22.13 37.86 8.44
CA LYS A 63 -21.88 37.50 9.88
C LYS A 63 -22.91 37.97 10.95
N PRO A 64 -22.90 37.54 12.26
CA PRO A 64 -21.72 37.12 13.05
C PRO A 64 -21.85 36.09 14.22
N SER A 65 -20.66 35.60 14.63
CA SER A 65 -20.13 35.35 15.99
C SER A 65 -20.94 34.63 17.09
N ARG A 66 -20.35 33.56 17.66
CA ARG A 66 -20.30 33.36 19.13
C ARG A 66 -18.98 32.69 19.58
N LYS A 67 -18.24 33.40 20.44
CA LYS A 67 -17.06 32.93 21.20
C LYS A 67 -17.50 31.93 22.29
N ARG A 68 -16.71 30.89 22.58
CA ARG A 68 -16.58 30.34 23.95
C ARG A 68 -15.13 29.98 24.26
N ILE A 69 -14.62 30.71 25.25
CA ILE A 69 -13.36 30.55 25.99
C ILE A 69 -13.46 29.34 26.94
N ARG A 70 -12.42 28.50 27.04
CA ARG A 70 -11.99 27.75 28.25
C ARG A 70 -10.47 27.48 28.16
N LYS A 71 -9.62 28.35 28.72
CA LYS A 71 -8.99 28.33 30.07
C LYS A 71 -8.07 27.12 30.32
N ARG A 72 -6.76 27.44 30.38
CA ARG A 72 -5.58 26.63 30.72
C ARG A 72 -5.12 27.01 32.14
N ARG A 73 -4.77 26.03 33.00
CA ARG A 73 -3.86 26.08 34.20
C ARG A 73 -3.45 24.62 34.48
N THR A 74 -2.21 24.11 34.51
CA THR A 74 -0.91 24.41 35.18
C THR A 74 -0.89 24.24 36.72
N ALA A 75 -0.28 23.12 37.15
CA ALA A 75 0.66 22.82 38.25
C ALA A 75 0.47 23.39 39.68
N SER A 76 0.62 22.52 40.70
CA SER A 76 1.53 22.66 41.87
C SER A 76 1.37 21.50 42.88
N GLU A 77 2.48 21.19 43.57
CA GLU A 77 2.76 20.11 44.54
C GLU A 77 2.30 20.35 46.00
N GLY A 78 2.42 19.29 46.83
CA GLY A 78 2.50 19.26 48.31
C GLY A 78 1.55 18.22 48.96
N SER A 79 1.94 17.02 49.44
CA SER A 79 2.75 16.60 50.62
C SER A 79 1.89 15.91 51.73
N LYS A 80 2.26 14.66 52.05
CA LYS A 80 2.13 13.84 53.31
C LYS A 80 0.88 13.00 53.68
N GLU A 81 1.16 11.68 53.68
CA GLU A 81 0.96 10.59 54.67
C GLU A 81 -0.40 9.96 55.07
N SER A 82 -0.35 8.62 55.03
CA SER A 82 -1.01 7.59 55.87
C SER A 82 -2.40 7.07 55.51
N GLY A 83 -2.49 5.73 55.35
CA GLY A 83 -3.73 4.94 55.40
C GLY A 83 -3.74 3.77 54.41
N GLU A 84 -3.48 2.56 54.91
CA GLU A 84 -3.79 1.28 54.27
C GLU A 84 -5.29 1.19 53.91
N ASP A 85 -5.63 0.64 52.74
CA ASP A 85 -6.67 -0.40 52.54
C ASP A 85 -7.12 -0.50 51.06
N ASP A 86 -7.42 -1.74 50.70
CA ASP A 86 -7.83 -2.41 49.47
C ASP A 86 -8.45 -1.65 48.27
N GLY A 87 -8.12 -2.16 47.06
CA GLY A 87 -8.97 -2.00 45.86
C GLY A 87 -8.30 -1.34 44.65
N ALA A 88 -7.34 -2.00 44.00
CA ALA A 88 -6.81 -1.54 42.72
C ALA A 88 -7.89 -1.59 41.61
N PRO A 89 -8.23 -0.48 40.93
CA PRO A 89 -9.17 -0.52 39.82
C PRO A 89 -8.48 -1.08 38.59
N GLU A 90 -8.87 -2.29 38.23
CA GLU A 90 -8.43 -3.01 37.05
C GLU A 90 -8.56 -2.12 35.82
N LYS A 91 -7.41 -1.72 35.25
CA LYS A 91 -7.34 -0.96 34.01
C LYS A 91 -8.03 -1.78 32.93
N ARG A 92 -9.32 -1.47 32.70
CA ARG A 92 -10.11 -1.90 31.54
C ARG A 92 -9.29 -1.58 30.30
N ARG A 93 -8.51 -2.56 29.83
CA ARG A 93 -7.98 -2.58 28.48
C ARG A 93 -9.21 -2.46 27.61
N ARG A 94 -9.43 -1.28 27.02
CA ARG A 94 -10.39 -1.11 25.94
C ARG A 94 -9.93 -2.10 24.88
N ALA A 95 -10.55 -3.29 24.88
CA ALA A 95 -10.49 -4.21 23.77
C ALA A 95 -10.92 -3.36 22.58
N SER A 96 -9.94 -2.96 21.76
CA SER A 96 -10.19 -2.30 20.50
C SER A 96 -11.13 -3.23 19.77
N LYS A 97 -12.40 -2.83 19.68
CA LYS A 97 -13.44 -3.55 18.96
C LYS A 97 -12.85 -3.77 17.58
N ARG A 98 -12.38 -4.99 17.32
CA ARG A 98 -11.94 -5.40 15.99
C ARG A 98 -13.22 -5.35 15.16
N THR A 99 -13.49 -4.20 14.55
CA THR A 99 -14.42 -4.10 13.45
C THR A 99 -13.83 -4.96 12.36
N THR A 100 -14.20 -6.24 12.38
CA THR A 100 -14.09 -7.20 11.29
C THR A 100 -15.07 -6.80 10.18
N GLY A 101 -14.99 -5.55 9.72
CA GLY A 101 -15.36 -5.21 8.36
C GLY A 101 -14.07 -5.32 7.57
N ASN A 102 -14.09 -6.03 6.43
CA ASN A 102 -13.00 -6.00 5.47
C ASN A 102 -12.69 -4.54 5.14
N GLN A 103 -11.70 -3.97 5.84
CA GLN A 103 -11.19 -2.65 5.50
C GLN A 103 -10.53 -2.83 4.14
N LEU A 104 -10.96 -2.03 3.17
CA LEU A 104 -10.36 -2.03 1.85
C LEU A 104 -8.89 -1.63 2.00
N SER A 105 -7.98 -2.52 1.60
CA SER A 105 -6.54 -2.25 1.57
C SER A 105 -6.10 -1.93 0.13
N PHE A 106 -5.09 -1.10 0.00
CA PHE A 106 -4.41 -0.88 -1.26
C PHE A 106 -3.62 -2.11 -1.69
N ALA A 107 -3.51 -2.31 -3.00
CA ALA A 107 -2.62 -3.31 -3.58
C ALA A 107 -1.20 -2.75 -3.73
N CYS A 108 -0.19 -3.63 -3.71
CA CYS A 108 1.13 -3.28 -4.21
C CYS A 108 1.06 -3.04 -5.74
N PRO A 109 1.54 -1.90 -6.26
CA PRO A 109 1.54 -1.62 -7.69
C PRO A 109 2.28 -2.67 -8.54
N PHE A 110 3.42 -3.18 -8.06
CA PHE A 110 4.17 -4.23 -8.77
C PHE A 110 3.38 -5.53 -8.86
N ALA A 111 2.77 -5.98 -7.76
CA ALA A 111 1.88 -7.15 -7.77
C ALA A 111 0.58 -6.93 -8.54
N LYS A 112 0.13 -5.68 -8.70
CA LYS A 112 -0.97 -5.36 -9.60
C LYS A 112 -0.57 -5.52 -11.06
N LYS A 113 0.65 -5.10 -11.43
CA LYS A 113 1.18 -5.15 -12.81
C LYS A 113 1.62 -6.56 -13.22
N ASP A 114 2.30 -7.27 -12.33
CA ASP A 114 2.70 -8.67 -12.52
C ASP A 114 2.40 -9.47 -11.25
N PRO A 115 1.19 -10.06 -11.16
CA PRO A 115 0.77 -10.88 -10.04
C PRO A 115 1.65 -12.09 -9.77
N LEU A 116 2.27 -12.67 -10.81
CA LEU A 116 3.00 -13.94 -10.71
C LEU A 116 4.41 -13.72 -10.15
N LYS A 117 5.07 -12.64 -10.59
CA LYS A 117 6.41 -12.26 -10.15
C LYS A 117 6.43 -11.70 -8.72
N TYR A 118 5.39 -10.97 -8.32
CA TYR A 118 5.37 -10.26 -7.04
C TYR A 118 4.35 -10.82 -6.04
N ARG A 119 4.09 -12.14 -6.09
CA ARG A 119 3.13 -12.81 -5.20
C ARG A 119 3.37 -12.55 -3.72
N CYS A 120 4.64 -12.46 -3.29
CA CYS A 120 4.96 -12.22 -1.89
C CYS A 120 4.44 -10.86 -1.38
N CYS A 121 4.14 -9.92 -2.28
CA CYS A 121 3.59 -8.62 -1.91
C CYS A 121 2.12 -8.71 -1.42
N TYR A 122 1.39 -9.78 -1.74
CA TYR A 122 0.03 -10.00 -1.23
C TYR A 122 -0.03 -10.30 0.27
N SER A 123 1.10 -10.69 0.87
CA SER A 123 1.18 -10.89 2.32
C SER A 123 1.16 -9.58 3.13
N TYR A 124 1.36 -8.43 2.46
CA TYR A 124 1.39 -7.12 3.10
C TYR A 124 0.01 -6.47 3.08
N THR A 125 -0.44 -6.00 4.25
CA THR A 125 -1.68 -5.22 4.38
C THR A 125 -1.36 -3.72 4.29
N LEU A 126 -1.70 -3.09 3.16
CA LEU A 126 -1.41 -1.68 2.90
C LEU A 126 -2.68 -0.85 3.11
N ASN A 127 -2.89 -0.32 4.31
CA ASN A 127 -4.14 0.39 4.65
C ASN A 127 -4.13 1.87 4.24
N ARG A 128 -2.94 2.46 4.08
CA ARG A 128 -2.76 3.88 3.75
C ARG A 128 -1.75 4.03 2.61
N VAL A 129 -1.86 5.13 1.87
CA VAL A 129 -0.91 5.49 0.79
C VAL A 129 0.55 5.53 1.29
N ARG A 130 0.78 6.00 2.53
CA ARG A 130 2.10 5.96 3.18
C ARG A 130 2.66 4.54 3.37
N ASP A 131 1.78 3.56 3.60
CA ASP A 131 2.19 2.17 3.79
C ASP A 131 2.59 1.57 2.44
N VAL A 132 1.89 1.94 1.36
CA VAL A 132 2.28 1.61 -0.03
C VAL A 132 3.67 2.17 -0.34
N LYS A 133 3.92 3.46 -0.11
CA LYS A 133 5.23 4.08 -0.34
C LYS A 133 6.35 3.41 0.45
N GLN A 134 6.09 3.06 1.71
CA GLN A 134 7.06 2.36 2.55
C GLN A 134 7.32 0.92 2.07
N HIS A 135 6.29 0.20 1.65
CA HIS A 135 6.43 -1.14 1.10
C HIS A 135 7.27 -1.11 -0.19
N LEU A 136 6.94 -0.19 -1.11
CA LEU A 136 7.69 0.05 -2.33
C LEU A 136 9.16 0.34 -2.04
N SER A 137 9.44 1.25 -1.11
CA SER A 137 10.81 1.63 -0.79
C SER A 137 11.63 0.50 -0.15
N ARG A 138 11.02 -0.49 0.50
CA ARG A 138 11.73 -1.61 1.14
C ARG A 138 11.86 -2.83 0.25
N HIS A 139 10.84 -3.14 -0.54
CA HIS A 139 10.74 -4.43 -1.25
C HIS A 139 10.94 -4.33 -2.76
N HIS A 140 10.84 -3.13 -3.33
CA HIS A 140 11.01 -2.91 -4.77
C HIS A 140 12.17 -1.98 -5.09
N GLN A 141 13.25 -2.03 -4.29
CA GLN A 141 14.46 -1.31 -4.65
C GLN A 141 15.12 -1.97 -5.86
N LEU A 142 15.64 -1.16 -6.77
CA LEU A 142 16.53 -1.65 -7.82
C LEU A 142 17.77 -2.30 -7.18
N PRO A 143 18.24 -3.46 -7.68
CA PRO A 143 19.50 -4.04 -7.22
C PRO A 143 20.66 -3.08 -7.44
N ILE A 144 21.75 -3.29 -6.72
CA ILE A 144 23.01 -2.60 -7.01
C ILE A 144 23.64 -3.36 -8.16
N TYR A 145 23.83 -2.74 -9.32
CA TYR A 145 24.37 -3.42 -10.49
C TYR A 145 25.38 -2.56 -11.24
N CYS A 146 26.25 -3.21 -12.00
CA CYS A 146 27.16 -2.52 -12.92
C CYS A 146 26.43 -2.15 -14.21
N PRO A 147 26.42 -0.88 -14.63
CA PRO A 147 25.73 -0.45 -15.85
C PRO A 147 26.37 -0.95 -17.16
N ARG A 148 27.58 -1.53 -17.10
CA ARG A 148 28.27 -2.11 -18.27
C ARG A 148 27.89 -3.57 -18.48
N CYS A 149 28.05 -4.39 -17.45
CA CYS A 149 27.88 -5.84 -17.55
C CYS A 149 26.61 -6.37 -16.89
N MET A 150 25.80 -5.51 -16.26
CA MET A 150 24.54 -5.85 -15.57
C MET A 150 24.67 -6.87 -14.42
N VAL A 151 25.90 -7.12 -13.94
CA VAL A 151 26.14 -7.94 -12.74
C VAL A 151 25.59 -7.22 -11.51
N ILE A 152 24.87 -7.97 -10.67
CA ILE A 152 24.29 -7.51 -9.41
C ILE A 152 25.30 -7.74 -8.27
N PHE A 153 25.38 -6.79 -7.35
CA PHE A 153 26.25 -6.76 -6.18
C PHE A 153 25.43 -6.60 -4.90
N GLU A 154 26.00 -7.01 -3.77
CA GLU A 154 25.36 -6.83 -2.46
C GLU A 154 25.58 -5.42 -1.91
N THR A 155 26.74 -4.83 -2.22
CA THR A 155 27.13 -3.51 -1.71
C THR A 155 27.55 -2.55 -2.83
N GLU A 156 27.44 -1.24 -2.57
CA GLU A 156 27.89 -0.21 -3.52
C GLU A 156 29.41 -0.24 -3.70
N ASP A 157 30.16 -0.54 -2.63
CA ASP A 157 31.62 -0.63 -2.64
C ASP A 157 32.13 -1.74 -3.55
N GLU A 158 31.51 -2.93 -3.54
CA GLU A 158 31.84 -4.04 -4.45
C GLU A 158 31.62 -3.64 -5.91
N ARG A 159 30.50 -2.96 -6.20
CA ARG A 159 30.20 -2.45 -7.53
C ARG A 159 31.20 -1.39 -7.96
N ASP A 160 31.60 -0.49 -7.07
CA ASP A 160 32.58 0.57 -7.35
C ASP A 160 33.99 0.02 -7.57
N GLU A 161 34.42 -0.99 -6.82
CA GLU A 161 35.68 -1.73 -7.06
C GLU A 161 35.65 -2.46 -8.42
N HIS A 162 34.53 -3.13 -8.71
CA HIS A 162 34.32 -3.78 -10.02
C HIS A 162 34.39 -2.78 -11.18
N GLN A 163 33.83 -1.58 -11.02
CA GLN A 163 33.91 -0.55 -12.06
C GLN A 163 35.33 0.03 -12.22
N ARG A 164 36.06 0.22 -11.12
CA ARG A 164 37.45 0.75 -11.14
C ARG A 164 38.43 -0.19 -11.83
N SER A 165 38.23 -1.50 -11.71
CA SER A 165 39.11 -2.51 -12.28
C SER A 165 38.90 -2.74 -13.80
N ILE A 166 37.86 -2.14 -14.41
CA ILE A 166 37.54 -2.18 -15.87
C ILE A 166 37.55 -3.62 -16.45
N VAL A 167 37.28 -4.63 -15.62
CA VAL A 167 37.42 -6.04 -16.03
C VAL A 167 36.22 -6.56 -16.81
N CYS A 168 35.15 -5.78 -16.96
CA CYS A 168 33.89 -6.26 -17.50
C CYS A 168 33.59 -5.76 -18.93
N SER A 169 33.04 -6.67 -19.73
CA SER A 169 32.52 -6.38 -21.08
C SER A 169 31.12 -5.77 -21.02
N VAL A 170 30.79 -5.00 -22.05
CA VAL A 170 29.44 -4.44 -22.21
C VAL A 170 28.48 -5.58 -22.57
N GLN A 171 27.39 -5.70 -21.83
CA GLN A 171 26.29 -6.62 -22.10
C GLN A 171 25.08 -5.84 -22.62
N ASP A 172 24.18 -6.53 -23.32
CA ASP A 172 22.90 -5.95 -23.72
C ASP A 172 22.12 -5.46 -22.50
N SER A 173 21.32 -4.41 -22.69
CA SER A 173 20.63 -3.75 -21.58
C SER A 173 19.56 -4.66 -20.97
N VAL A 174 19.93 -5.40 -19.93
CA VAL A 174 18.96 -6.10 -19.07
C VAL A 174 18.24 -5.04 -18.24
N ARG A 175 16.92 -4.94 -18.41
CA ARG A 175 16.10 -4.09 -17.54
C ARG A 175 15.92 -4.80 -16.20
N HIS A 176 16.59 -4.31 -15.18
CA HIS A 176 16.27 -4.70 -13.81
C HIS A 176 14.95 -4.07 -13.38
N ASP A 177 14.11 -4.87 -12.73
CA ASP A 177 12.86 -4.37 -12.17
C ASP A 177 13.12 -3.73 -10.81
N GLY A 178 12.49 -2.58 -10.58
CA GLY A 178 12.53 -1.90 -9.30
C GLY A 178 12.39 -0.39 -9.44
N LEU A 179 12.50 0.28 -8.31
CA LEU A 179 12.44 1.73 -8.19
C LEU A 179 13.77 2.36 -8.57
N THR A 180 13.74 3.18 -9.62
CA THR A 180 14.85 4.08 -9.92
C THR A 180 15.01 5.14 -8.83
N ARG A 181 16.21 5.74 -8.74
CA ARG A 181 16.47 6.85 -7.80
C ARG A 181 15.51 8.03 -8.00
N ALA A 182 15.20 8.35 -9.26
CA ALA A 182 14.24 9.41 -9.60
C ALA A 182 12.83 9.09 -9.10
N GLN A 183 12.34 7.87 -9.33
CA GLN A 183 11.03 7.43 -8.82
C GLN A 183 10.99 7.42 -7.30
N LYS A 184 12.05 6.97 -6.61
CA LYS A 184 12.14 7.04 -5.14
C LYS A 184 11.99 8.48 -4.64
N ALA A 185 12.64 9.45 -5.31
CA ALA A 185 12.53 10.86 -4.97
C ALA A 185 11.10 11.38 -5.16
N GLN A 186 10.48 11.11 -6.31
CA GLN A 186 9.08 11.51 -6.58
C GLN A 186 8.10 10.89 -5.58
N LEU A 187 8.29 9.62 -5.22
CA LEU A 187 7.46 8.97 -4.21
C LEU A 187 7.66 9.54 -2.80
N SER A 188 8.81 10.13 -2.50
CA SER A 188 9.07 10.76 -1.20
C SER A 188 8.30 12.07 -1.00
N GLU A 189 7.90 12.73 -2.08
CA GLU A 189 7.15 13.97 -2.04
C GLU A 189 5.74 13.77 -1.44
N ARG A 190 5.24 14.80 -0.77
CA ARG A 190 3.87 14.79 -0.23
C ARG A 190 2.89 14.92 -1.39
N VAL A 191 2.00 13.94 -1.52
CA VAL A 191 0.88 14.03 -2.45
C VAL A 191 -0.11 15.06 -1.92
N SER A 192 -0.74 15.82 -2.81
CA SER A 192 -1.69 16.87 -2.43
C SER A 192 -2.80 16.30 -1.55
N SER A 193 -3.09 16.98 -0.44
CA SER A 193 -4.20 16.62 0.45
C SER A 193 -5.57 16.82 -0.18
N THR A 194 -5.64 17.45 -1.36
CA THR A 194 -6.88 17.66 -2.12
C THR A 194 -7.31 16.44 -2.93
N MET A 195 -6.44 15.44 -3.11
CA MET A 195 -6.72 14.23 -3.89
C MET A 195 -7.36 13.14 -3.02
N THR A 196 -8.26 12.35 -3.62
CA THR A 196 -8.80 11.16 -2.96
C THR A 196 -7.70 10.13 -2.71
N VAL A 197 -7.93 9.16 -1.82
CA VAL A 197 -6.91 8.15 -1.50
C VAL A 197 -6.67 7.19 -2.68
N GLU A 198 -7.69 6.99 -3.50
CA GLU A 198 -7.65 6.25 -4.75
C GLU A 198 -6.79 6.99 -5.78
N ASP A 199 -7.03 8.28 -5.99
CA ASP A 199 -6.24 9.08 -6.94
C ASP A 199 -4.77 9.17 -6.51
N GLN A 200 -4.51 9.24 -5.20
CA GLN A 200 -3.13 9.17 -4.67
C GLN A 200 -2.45 7.84 -4.99
N TRP A 201 -3.19 6.73 -4.98
CA TRP A 201 -2.65 5.42 -5.36
C TRP A 201 -2.40 5.35 -6.87
N PHE A 202 -3.29 5.89 -7.71
CA PHE A 202 -3.06 5.99 -9.15
C PHE A 202 -1.87 6.88 -9.49
N ALA A 203 -1.70 8.02 -8.82
CA ALA A 203 -0.52 8.85 -8.98
C ALA A 203 0.78 8.10 -8.63
N ILE A 204 0.77 7.24 -7.62
CA ILE A 204 1.91 6.33 -7.35
C ILE A 204 2.11 5.38 -8.52
N PHE A 205 1.04 4.76 -9.02
CA PHE A 205 1.11 3.82 -10.14
C PHE A 205 1.74 4.46 -11.39
N ASP A 206 1.33 5.68 -11.73
CA ASP A 206 1.83 6.45 -12.89
C ASP A 206 3.32 6.80 -12.75
N ILE A 207 3.77 7.15 -11.53
CA ILE A 207 5.20 7.37 -11.25
C ILE A 207 6.01 6.08 -11.49
N LEU A 208 5.47 4.93 -11.09
CA LEU A 208 6.16 3.64 -11.18
C LEU A 208 6.23 3.10 -12.60
N PHE A 209 5.16 3.30 -13.36
CA PHE A 209 4.98 2.71 -14.68
C PHE A 209 4.55 3.78 -15.69
N PRO A 210 5.44 4.75 -16.01
CA PRO A 210 5.14 5.73 -17.05
C PRO A 210 5.04 5.01 -18.41
N GLY A 211 3.87 5.05 -19.02
CA GLY A 211 3.59 4.37 -20.30
C GLY A 211 2.14 4.47 -20.72
#